data_AF-A0A250IAA0-F1
#
_entry.id   AF-A0A250IAA0-F1
#
_cell.length_a   1.000
_cell.length_b   1.000
_cell.length_c   1.000
_cell.angle_alpha   90.00
_cell.angle_beta   90.00
_cell.angle_gamma   90.00
#
_symmetry.space_group_name_H-M   'P 1'
#
loop_
_entity.id
_entity.type
_entity.pdbx_description
1 polymer ?
#
loop_
_entity_poly.entity_id
_entity_poly.type
_entity_poly.pdbx_seq_one_letter_code
_entity_poly.pdbx_strand_id
1 'polypeptide(L)'
;MVVHVKRTEWERRIGSPGRVLGVLALVGALLTGCESQFVDPHPPELELLQREQTVALQDTPLVYGILFDLNLPDASECARIKSRLQNTLSTTLLPAGRQGMEMAVQDLSPDCRQQRERMLRFTDYEAGLREAERRFGAGRIKPVLFYFNNVNLPLPLELQSQLSLLRSWYSGPALLWALTTPEVRQGLGFDHVSPWTYSADPRLTASLEEAARAQLPLLQLETPPPEGYPLLTPQELLSVREFKGCTAPSNLKGIGFTYGRQAVKVDPARPPRIQVLLSTLPPPVPRTQKPAAQTLRFTMEVCRANCDRLYPTPPDDELLVWNTTPLCALQGDSR
;
A
#
# COMPACT_ATOMS: atom_id res chain seq x y z
N MET A 1 34.15 14.60 44.75
CA MET A 1 35.27 15.58 44.73
C MET A 1 34.64 16.96 44.89
N VAL A 2 34.99 17.67 45.95
CA VAL A 2 34.42 18.99 46.34
C VAL A 2 35.54 20.05 46.20
N VAL A 3 35.27 21.34 46.47
CA VAL A 3 36.20 22.50 46.51
C VAL A 3 36.36 23.20 45.14
N HIS A 4 36.24 24.52 44.96
CA HIS A 4 35.72 25.68 45.73
C HIS A 4 35.26 26.74 44.69
N VAL A 5 34.57 27.83 45.03
CA VAL A 5 35.09 29.22 45.19
C VAL A 5 33.87 30.13 44.94
N LYS A 6 33.55 31.22 45.66
CA LYS A 6 34.06 31.84 46.90
C LYS A 6 32.87 32.50 47.63
N ARG A 7 33.04 32.94 48.88
CA ARG A 7 32.17 33.90 49.58
C ARG A 7 33.06 35.05 50.07
N THR A 8 32.77 36.30 49.74
CA THR A 8 33.52 37.44 50.27
C THR A 8 32.98 37.84 51.63
N GLU A 9 33.89 38.06 52.57
CA GLU A 9 33.61 38.51 53.94
C GLU A 9 33.20 39.99 53.93
N TRP A 10 32.11 40.33 54.61
CA TRP A 10 32.00 41.58 55.38
C TRP A 10 31.27 41.30 56.70
N GLU A 11 31.86 41.82 57.78
CA GLU A 11 31.25 42.09 59.10
C GLU A 11 30.78 40.92 59.98
N ARG A 12 31.78 40.27 60.61
CA ARG A 12 31.66 39.82 62.00
C ARG A 12 31.53 41.05 62.94
N ARG A 13 30.35 41.24 63.55
CA ARG A 13 30.18 41.86 64.89
C ARG A 13 28.81 41.50 65.49
N ILE A 14 28.68 40.29 66.02
CA ILE A 14 27.55 39.95 66.90
C ILE A 14 27.90 40.41 68.32
N GLY A 15 27.36 41.57 68.70
CA GLY A 15 26.96 41.81 70.08
C GLY A 15 25.51 41.35 70.27
N SER A 16 25.18 40.81 71.43
CA SER A 16 23.82 40.39 71.81
C SER A 16 23.67 40.59 73.33
N PRO A 17 22.47 40.76 73.92
CA PRO A 17 21.13 40.76 73.32
C PRO A 17 20.31 42.05 73.58
N GLY A 18 19.28 42.33 72.77
CA GLY A 18 18.43 43.50 73.02
C GLY A 18 17.20 43.68 72.12
N ARG A 19 16.14 42.90 72.35
CA ARG A 19 14.72 43.19 72.02
C ARG A 19 14.43 44.09 70.79
N VAL A 20 14.52 43.57 69.57
CA VAL A 20 13.68 44.02 68.43
C VAL A 20 13.15 42.83 67.62
N LEU A 21 12.59 41.84 68.32
CA LEU A 21 11.77 40.79 67.72
C LEU A 21 10.33 41.35 67.57
N GLY A 22 9.92 41.66 66.34
CA GLY A 22 8.55 42.13 66.08
C GLY A 22 8.24 42.56 64.65
N VAL A 23 9.20 43.15 63.91
CA VAL A 23 8.89 43.79 62.61
C VAL A 23 9.48 43.04 61.40
N LEU A 24 10.63 42.38 61.53
CA LEU A 24 11.28 41.67 60.40
C LEU A 24 10.64 40.33 60.01
N ALA A 25 9.83 39.73 60.89
CA ALA A 25 9.11 38.48 60.58
C ALA A 25 8.00 38.67 59.52
N LEU A 26 7.39 39.87 59.46
CA LEU A 26 6.33 40.17 58.47
C LEU A 26 6.87 40.41 57.05
N VAL A 27 8.14 40.78 56.88
CA VAL A 27 8.76 40.90 55.55
C VAL A 27 9.20 39.54 55.03
N GLY A 28 9.69 38.65 55.90
CA GLY A 28 10.00 37.25 55.53
C GLY A 28 8.76 36.44 55.13
N ALA A 29 7.62 36.68 55.79
CA ALA A 29 6.34 36.02 55.49
C ALA A 29 5.60 36.57 54.25
N LEU A 30 6.09 37.66 53.63
CA LEU A 30 5.61 38.16 52.34
C LEU A 30 6.46 37.68 51.15
N LEU A 31 7.52 36.92 51.42
CA LEU A 31 8.36 36.24 50.41
C LEU A 31 8.16 34.72 50.39
N THR A 32 7.14 34.19 51.08
CA THR A 32 6.56 32.90 50.70
C THR A 32 5.88 33.09 49.36
N GLY A 33 6.59 32.75 48.28
CA GLY A 33 6.12 32.97 46.93
C GLY A 33 4.73 32.38 46.73
N CYS A 34 3.79 33.21 46.29
CA CYS A 34 2.77 32.69 45.42
C CYS A 34 3.50 32.08 44.23
N GLU A 35 3.51 30.76 44.13
CA GLU A 35 3.60 30.10 42.83
C GLU A 35 2.35 30.53 42.05
N SER A 36 2.41 31.72 41.46
CA SER A 36 1.42 32.20 40.52
C SER A 36 1.60 31.38 39.25
N GLN A 37 1.04 30.16 39.27
CA GLN A 37 0.89 29.34 38.08
C GLN A 37 0.25 30.22 37.02
N PHE A 38 1.01 30.53 35.97
CA PHE A 38 0.50 31.35 34.88
C PHE A 38 -0.53 30.53 34.13
N VAL A 39 -1.79 30.91 34.29
CA VAL A 39 -2.90 30.38 33.50
C VAL A 39 -3.28 31.48 32.52
N ASP A 40 -2.94 31.31 31.24
CA ASP A 40 -3.52 32.17 30.20
C ASP A 40 -5.05 31.97 30.27
N PRO A 41 -5.86 33.05 30.42
CA PRO A 41 -7.32 32.90 30.47
C PRO A 41 -7.92 32.38 29.15
N HIS A 42 -7.15 32.40 28.05
CA HIS A 42 -7.55 31.89 26.74
C HIS A 42 -6.41 31.06 26.14
N PRO A 43 -6.09 29.87 26.69
CA PRO A 43 -5.02 29.03 26.20
C PRO A 43 -5.29 28.55 24.75
N PRO A 44 -4.27 28.09 24.01
CA PRO A 44 -4.46 27.50 22.70
C PRO A 44 -5.35 26.25 22.78
N GLU A 45 -6.38 26.17 21.92
CA GLU A 45 -7.24 24.98 21.82
C GLU A 45 -6.51 23.91 21.00
N LEU A 46 -5.62 23.17 21.66
CA LEU A 46 -4.79 22.13 21.08
C LEU A 46 -5.44 20.74 21.20
N GLU A 47 -5.30 19.93 20.15
CA GLU A 47 -5.78 18.53 20.11
C GLU A 47 -4.78 17.65 19.36
N LEU A 48 -4.45 16.48 19.92
CA LEU A 48 -3.63 15.47 19.26
C LEU A 48 -4.54 14.51 18.48
N LEU A 49 -4.41 14.51 17.16
CA LEU A 49 -5.17 13.67 16.26
C LEU A 49 -4.34 12.47 15.81
N GLN A 50 -4.84 11.27 16.10
CA GLN A 50 -4.40 10.04 15.44
C GLN A 50 -5.14 9.89 14.11
N ARG A 51 -4.43 9.41 13.08
CA ARG A 51 -4.93 9.27 11.72
C ARG A 51 -4.47 7.99 11.07
N GLU A 52 -5.33 7.46 10.21
CA GLU A 52 -5.04 6.30 9.36
C GLU A 52 -5.36 6.67 7.91
N GLN A 53 -4.43 6.39 6.98
CA GLN A 53 -4.71 6.35 5.55
C GLN A 53 -4.60 4.90 5.09
N THR A 54 -5.67 4.32 4.57
CA THR A 54 -5.64 2.98 3.97
C THR A 54 -5.57 3.09 2.46
N VAL A 55 -4.61 2.40 1.85
CA VAL A 55 -4.54 2.13 0.42
C VAL A 55 -5.26 0.81 0.20
N ALA A 56 -6.43 0.87 -0.45
CA ALA A 56 -7.28 -0.31 -0.66
C ALA A 56 -6.66 -1.31 -1.66
N LEU A 57 -7.27 -2.48 -1.76
CA LEU A 57 -7.03 -3.42 -2.86
C LEU A 57 -8.08 -3.20 -3.95
N GLN A 58 -7.64 -3.25 -5.20
CA GLN A 58 -8.49 -3.18 -6.39
C GLN A 58 -8.35 -4.43 -7.25
N ASP A 59 -9.41 -4.75 -7.99
CA ASP A 59 -9.37 -5.72 -9.08
C ASP A 59 -8.53 -5.16 -10.24
N THR A 60 -7.59 -5.96 -10.75
CA THR A 60 -6.79 -5.60 -11.93
C THR A 60 -7.46 -6.07 -13.23
N PRO A 61 -7.28 -5.35 -14.36
CA PRO A 61 -7.76 -5.80 -15.66
C PRO A 61 -7.18 -7.17 -16.03
N LEU A 62 -8.05 -8.12 -16.37
CA LEU A 62 -7.63 -9.50 -16.62
C LEU A 62 -7.10 -9.66 -18.05
N VAL A 63 -5.80 -9.92 -18.17
CA VAL A 63 -5.14 -10.20 -19.46
C VAL A 63 -4.79 -11.68 -19.50
N TYR A 64 -5.21 -12.39 -20.54
CA TYR A 64 -4.86 -13.80 -20.71
C TYR A 64 -4.55 -14.17 -22.16
N GLY A 65 -3.74 -15.21 -22.32
CA GLY A 65 -3.47 -15.85 -23.61
C GLY A 65 -3.84 -17.32 -23.58
N ILE A 66 -3.99 -17.91 -24.76
CA ILE A 66 -4.31 -19.34 -24.94
C ILE A 66 -3.21 -19.99 -25.78
N LEU A 67 -2.73 -21.14 -25.33
CA LEU A 67 -1.75 -21.98 -26.01
C LEU A 67 -2.33 -23.38 -26.23
N PHE A 68 -2.69 -23.71 -27.47
CA PHE A 68 -3.14 -25.05 -27.84
C PHE A 68 -1.96 -25.92 -28.27
N ASP A 69 -1.77 -27.05 -27.60
CA ASP A 69 -0.80 -28.09 -27.94
C ASP A 69 -1.49 -29.46 -27.91
N LEU A 70 -2.40 -29.68 -28.85
CA LEU A 70 -3.33 -30.81 -28.87
C LEU A 70 -2.96 -31.84 -29.95
N ASN A 71 -3.13 -33.11 -29.63
CA ASN A 71 -3.03 -34.23 -30.56
C ASN A 71 -4.36 -34.98 -30.61
N LEU A 72 -5.18 -34.74 -31.64
CA LEU A 72 -6.48 -35.38 -31.82
C LEU A 72 -6.58 -35.97 -33.23
N PRO A 73 -7.08 -37.22 -33.38
CA PRO A 73 -7.09 -37.90 -34.67
C PRO A 73 -8.11 -37.29 -35.65
N ASP A 74 -9.19 -36.68 -35.15
CA ASP A 74 -10.22 -36.04 -35.94
C ASP A 74 -10.08 -34.51 -35.91
N ALA A 75 -9.96 -33.90 -37.11
CA ALA A 75 -9.78 -32.47 -37.26
C ALA A 75 -11.04 -31.65 -36.90
N SER A 76 -12.24 -32.21 -37.12
CA SER A 76 -13.50 -31.56 -36.77
C SER A 76 -13.74 -31.55 -35.26
N GLU A 77 -13.40 -32.65 -34.58
CA GLU A 77 -13.41 -32.70 -33.12
C GLU A 77 -12.38 -31.74 -32.53
N CYS A 78 -11.20 -31.65 -33.14
CA CYS A 78 -10.19 -30.73 -32.68
C CYS A 78 -10.59 -29.25 -32.83
N ALA A 79 -11.16 -28.85 -33.96
CA ALA A 79 -11.72 -27.51 -34.12
C ALA A 79 -12.81 -27.24 -33.07
N ARG A 80 -13.73 -28.20 -32.89
CA ARG A 80 -14.80 -28.17 -31.87
C ARG A 80 -14.24 -27.97 -30.46
N ILE A 81 -13.19 -28.69 -30.05
CA ILE A 81 -12.64 -28.57 -28.70
C ILE A 81 -11.85 -27.27 -28.51
N LYS A 82 -11.08 -26.82 -29.51
CA LYS A 82 -10.39 -25.51 -29.45
C LYS A 82 -11.39 -24.37 -29.28
N SER A 83 -12.44 -24.32 -30.11
CA SER A 83 -13.51 -23.33 -29.96
C SER A 83 -14.26 -23.45 -28.63
N ARG A 84 -14.52 -24.68 -28.14
CA ARG A 84 -15.15 -24.88 -26.81
C ARG A 84 -14.27 -24.31 -25.70
N LEU A 85 -12.98 -24.65 -25.66
CA LEU A 85 -12.04 -24.20 -24.64
C LEU A 85 -11.90 -22.67 -24.65
N GLN A 86 -11.74 -22.07 -25.83
CA GLN A 86 -11.69 -20.61 -25.99
C GLN A 86 -12.98 -19.92 -25.54
N ASN A 87 -14.15 -20.41 -25.98
CA ASN A 87 -15.45 -19.84 -25.58
C ASN A 87 -15.70 -19.96 -24.07
N THR A 88 -15.35 -21.10 -23.46
CA THR A 88 -15.46 -21.31 -22.01
C THR A 88 -14.54 -20.35 -21.23
N LEU A 89 -13.30 -20.16 -21.69
CA LEU A 89 -12.41 -19.17 -21.07
C LEU A 89 -12.97 -17.76 -21.25
N SER A 90 -13.31 -17.34 -22.47
CA SER A 90 -13.83 -16.00 -22.74
C SER A 90 -15.06 -15.66 -21.89
N THR A 91 -16.04 -16.57 -21.80
CA THR A 91 -17.25 -16.38 -20.98
C THR A 91 -16.99 -16.38 -19.47
N THR A 92 -16.00 -17.15 -18.98
CA THR A 92 -15.66 -17.22 -17.55
C THR A 92 -14.75 -16.06 -17.10
N LEU A 93 -13.79 -15.71 -17.95
CA LEU A 93 -12.72 -14.75 -17.68
C LEU A 93 -13.14 -13.32 -18.01
N LEU A 94 -13.91 -13.08 -19.07
CA LEU A 94 -14.39 -11.74 -19.48
C LEU A 94 -15.92 -11.68 -19.66
N PRO A 95 -16.70 -11.93 -18.60
CA PRO A 95 -18.13 -11.62 -18.60
C PRO A 95 -18.36 -10.12 -18.81
N ALA A 96 -19.54 -9.76 -19.31
CA ALA A 96 -19.91 -8.37 -19.59
C ALA A 96 -19.65 -7.45 -18.39
N GLY A 97 -19.00 -6.30 -18.64
CA GLY A 97 -18.63 -5.31 -17.63
C GLY A 97 -17.26 -5.53 -16.97
N ARG A 98 -16.61 -6.69 -17.12
CA ARG A 98 -15.25 -6.89 -16.60
C ARG A 98 -14.20 -6.24 -17.51
N GLN A 99 -13.24 -5.52 -16.90
CA GLN A 99 -12.07 -5.01 -17.63
C GLN A 99 -11.06 -6.13 -17.90
N GLY A 100 -10.57 -6.22 -19.14
CA GLY A 100 -9.55 -7.18 -19.53
C GLY A 100 -9.44 -7.35 -21.04
N MET A 101 -8.63 -8.32 -21.45
CA MET A 101 -8.27 -8.60 -22.84
C MET A 101 -7.83 -10.05 -23.03
N GLU A 102 -8.34 -10.69 -24.08
CA GLU A 102 -7.75 -11.91 -24.65
C GLU A 102 -6.62 -11.52 -25.61
N MET A 103 -5.44 -12.10 -25.41
CA MET A 103 -4.30 -12.01 -26.33
C MET A 103 -4.48 -13.00 -27.49
N ALA A 104 -3.77 -12.80 -28.60
CA ALA A 104 -3.82 -13.70 -29.75
C ALA A 104 -3.55 -15.15 -29.35
N VAL A 105 -4.44 -16.06 -29.76
CA VAL A 105 -4.31 -17.51 -29.54
C VAL A 105 -3.08 -18.02 -30.29
N GLN A 106 -2.22 -18.76 -29.59
CA GLN A 106 -1.12 -19.48 -30.19
C GLN A 106 -1.49 -20.95 -30.31
N ASP A 107 -1.42 -21.49 -31.53
CA ASP A 107 -1.70 -22.89 -31.81
C ASP A 107 -0.42 -23.59 -32.27
N LEU A 108 0.14 -24.41 -31.38
CA LEU A 108 1.32 -25.24 -31.63
C LEU A 108 1.00 -26.52 -32.41
N SER A 109 -0.29 -26.72 -32.72
CA SER A 109 -0.88 -27.94 -33.25
C SER A 109 -2.02 -27.62 -34.23
N PRO A 110 -1.82 -26.79 -35.26
CA PRO A 110 -2.91 -26.28 -36.09
C PRO A 110 -3.67 -27.38 -36.84
N ASP A 111 -2.95 -28.40 -37.31
CA ASP A 111 -3.47 -29.65 -37.90
C ASP A 111 -3.85 -30.71 -36.86
N CYS A 112 -3.83 -30.34 -35.58
CA CYS A 112 -4.18 -31.17 -34.42
C CYS A 112 -3.27 -32.37 -34.21
N ARG A 113 -2.00 -32.21 -34.63
CA ARG A 113 -0.91 -33.14 -34.40
C ARG A 113 0.22 -32.40 -33.72
N GLN A 114 0.80 -32.99 -32.69
CA GLN A 114 1.94 -32.37 -32.01
C GLN A 114 3.21 -32.52 -32.85
N GLN A 115 3.72 -31.39 -33.35
CA GLN A 115 5.01 -31.36 -34.04
C GLN A 115 6.17 -31.42 -33.04
N ARG A 116 7.30 -32.00 -33.45
CA ARG A 116 8.49 -32.14 -32.58
C ARG A 116 9.17 -30.79 -32.29
N GLU A 117 9.15 -29.90 -33.28
CA GLU A 117 9.84 -28.60 -33.29
C GLU A 117 8.89 -27.43 -32.97
N ARG A 118 7.78 -27.72 -32.28
CA ARG A 118 6.79 -26.71 -31.90
C ARG A 118 7.35 -25.75 -30.85
N MET A 119 7.16 -24.45 -31.05
CA MET A 119 7.72 -23.38 -30.22
C MET A 119 6.72 -22.25 -30.00
N LEU A 120 6.87 -21.55 -28.88
CA LEU A 120 6.17 -20.32 -28.57
C LEU A 120 6.60 -19.15 -29.47
N ARG A 121 5.62 -18.36 -29.92
CA ARG A 121 5.86 -17.10 -30.63
C ARG A 121 5.96 -15.97 -29.62
N PHE A 122 7.16 -15.70 -29.14
CA PHE A 122 7.42 -14.63 -28.18
C PHE A 122 7.03 -13.25 -28.72
N THR A 123 7.20 -13.00 -30.02
CA THR A 123 6.77 -11.75 -30.69
C THR A 123 5.28 -11.46 -30.49
N ASP A 124 4.45 -12.49 -30.58
CA ASP A 124 3.00 -12.38 -30.52
C ASP A 124 2.54 -12.18 -29.07
N TYR A 125 3.21 -12.85 -28.12
CA TYR A 125 3.05 -12.64 -26.68
C TYR A 125 3.45 -11.21 -26.26
N GLU A 126 4.62 -10.74 -26.68
CA GLU A 126 5.10 -9.37 -26.40
C GLU A 126 4.22 -8.30 -27.05
N ALA A 127 3.67 -8.56 -28.23
CA ALA A 127 2.72 -7.65 -28.87
C ALA A 127 1.42 -7.56 -28.06
N GLY A 128 0.87 -8.70 -27.63
CA GLY A 128 -0.31 -8.76 -26.76
C GLY A 128 -0.09 -8.09 -25.41
N LEU A 129 1.08 -8.29 -24.79
CA LEU A 129 1.44 -7.65 -23.53
C LEU A 129 1.54 -6.12 -23.69
N ARG A 130 2.27 -5.63 -24.72
CA ARG A 130 2.40 -4.18 -25.00
C ARG A 130 1.07 -3.52 -25.35
N GLU A 131 0.15 -4.23 -26.01
CA GLU A 131 -1.22 -3.75 -26.23
C GLU A 131 -1.97 -3.59 -24.91
N ALA A 132 -1.92 -4.61 -24.05
CA ALA A 132 -2.58 -4.59 -22.76
C ALA A 132 -2.01 -3.50 -21.82
N GLU A 133 -0.69 -3.31 -21.78
CA GLU A 133 -0.05 -2.23 -21.01
C GLU A 133 -0.46 -0.84 -21.53
N ARG A 134 -0.56 -0.66 -22.85
CA ARG A 134 -1.04 0.61 -23.44
C ARG A 134 -2.50 0.89 -23.07
N ARG A 135 -3.33 -0.14 -22.97
CA ARG A 135 -4.76 -0.04 -22.67
C ARG A 135 -5.06 0.13 -21.18
N PHE A 136 -4.29 -0.51 -20.30
CA PHE A 136 -4.58 -0.61 -18.86
C PHE A 136 -3.56 0.10 -17.96
N GLY A 137 -2.39 0.45 -18.48
CA GLY A 137 -1.25 0.99 -17.76
C GLY A 137 -0.20 -0.09 -17.44
N ALA A 138 1.08 0.25 -17.61
CA ALA A 138 2.20 -0.60 -17.22
C ALA A 138 2.15 -0.93 -15.72
N GLY A 139 2.52 -2.16 -15.35
CA GLY A 139 2.51 -2.63 -13.97
C GLY A 139 1.13 -2.84 -13.32
N ARG A 140 0.02 -2.52 -14.02
CA ARG A 140 -1.37 -2.76 -13.55
C ARG A 140 -1.97 -4.09 -14.00
N ILE A 141 -1.19 -4.88 -14.74
CA ILE A 141 -1.60 -6.18 -15.29
C ILE A 141 -0.57 -7.24 -14.94
N LYS A 142 -1.03 -8.50 -14.87
CA LYS A 142 -0.16 -9.68 -14.86
C LYS A 142 -0.83 -10.73 -15.75
N PRO A 143 -0.20 -11.14 -16.86
CA PRO A 143 -0.84 -12.02 -17.83
C PRO A 143 -1.01 -13.44 -17.27
N VAL A 144 -2.11 -14.09 -17.65
CA VAL A 144 -2.35 -15.53 -17.38
C VAL A 144 -2.28 -16.29 -18.71
N LEU A 145 -1.34 -17.23 -18.85
CA LEU A 145 -1.27 -18.09 -20.03
C LEU A 145 -1.95 -19.43 -19.73
N PHE A 146 -2.99 -19.76 -20.50
CA PHE A 146 -3.69 -21.03 -20.43
C PHE A 146 -3.12 -22.02 -21.44
N TYR A 147 -2.49 -23.07 -20.93
CA TYR A 147 -1.88 -24.13 -21.72
C TYR A 147 -2.77 -25.38 -21.77
N PHE A 148 -2.99 -25.89 -22.98
CA PHE A 148 -3.87 -27.03 -23.24
C PHE A 148 -3.10 -28.14 -23.94
N ASN A 149 -2.89 -29.27 -23.26
CA ASN A 149 -2.19 -30.43 -23.82
C ASN A 149 -2.87 -31.74 -23.36
N ASN A 150 -3.19 -32.62 -24.31
CA ASN A 150 -3.91 -33.87 -24.08
C ASN A 150 -3.05 -35.14 -24.23
N VAL A 151 -1.74 -35.01 -24.38
CA VAL A 151 -0.80 -36.11 -24.60
C VAL A 151 -0.06 -36.42 -23.31
N ASN A 152 -0.12 -37.67 -22.84
CA ASN A 152 0.61 -38.09 -21.64
C ASN A 152 2.05 -38.50 -21.98
N LEU A 153 2.84 -37.52 -22.44
CA LEU A 153 4.27 -37.62 -22.69
C LEU A 153 4.97 -36.36 -22.14
N PRO A 154 6.27 -36.45 -21.79
CA PRO A 154 7.05 -35.27 -21.42
C PRO A 154 7.06 -34.20 -22.53
N LEU A 155 7.09 -32.93 -22.13
CA LEU A 155 7.24 -31.83 -23.09
C LEU A 155 8.64 -31.83 -23.74
N PRO A 156 8.77 -31.34 -24.99
CA PRO A 156 10.07 -30.99 -25.53
C PRO A 156 10.78 -29.98 -24.63
N LEU A 157 12.08 -30.22 -24.37
CA LEU A 157 12.92 -29.35 -23.51
C LEU A 157 12.89 -27.87 -23.93
N GLU A 158 12.79 -27.63 -25.24
CA GLU A 158 12.67 -26.27 -25.79
C GLU A 158 11.36 -25.61 -25.32
N LEU A 159 10.21 -26.22 -25.55
CA LEU A 159 8.91 -25.71 -25.12
C LEU A 159 8.81 -25.57 -23.59
N GLN A 160 9.41 -26.51 -22.84
CA GLN A 160 9.51 -26.45 -21.37
C GLN A 160 10.33 -25.22 -20.92
N SER A 161 11.46 -24.95 -21.58
CA SER A 161 12.31 -23.80 -21.30
C SER A 161 11.62 -22.48 -21.66
N GLN A 162 10.94 -22.45 -22.81
CA GLN A 162 10.18 -21.29 -23.29
C GLN A 162 9.00 -20.94 -22.37
N LEU A 163 8.24 -21.95 -21.91
CA LEU A 163 7.18 -21.75 -20.90
C LEU A 163 7.77 -21.26 -19.57
N SER A 164 8.87 -21.86 -19.11
CA SER A 164 9.55 -21.43 -17.87
C SER A 164 10.02 -19.97 -17.94
N LEU A 165 10.52 -19.54 -19.10
CA LEU A 165 10.98 -18.18 -19.37
C LEU A 165 9.85 -17.14 -19.26
N LEU A 166 8.62 -17.47 -19.62
CA LEU A 166 7.46 -16.58 -19.47
C LEU A 166 7.16 -16.27 -17.99
N ARG A 167 7.49 -17.16 -17.04
CA ARG A 167 7.28 -16.94 -15.59
C ARG A 167 8.29 -15.98 -14.97
N SER A 168 9.45 -15.80 -15.60
CA SER A 168 10.52 -14.88 -15.16
C SER A 168 10.71 -13.69 -16.11
N TRP A 169 9.82 -13.52 -17.10
CA TRP A 169 9.97 -12.50 -18.13
C TRP A 169 9.95 -11.08 -17.56
N TYR A 170 11.03 -10.33 -17.75
CA TYR A 170 11.26 -9.04 -17.12
C TYR A 170 10.19 -7.98 -17.44
N SER A 171 9.59 -8.04 -18.64
CA SER A 171 8.52 -7.13 -19.05
C SER A 171 7.14 -7.49 -18.48
N GLY A 172 6.97 -8.68 -17.89
CA GLY A 172 5.66 -9.15 -17.43
C GLY A 172 5.63 -10.65 -17.16
N PRO A 173 5.96 -11.09 -15.93
CA PRO A 173 6.00 -12.51 -15.57
C PRO A 173 4.58 -13.11 -15.54
N ALA A 174 4.34 -14.10 -16.40
CA ALA A 174 3.04 -14.75 -16.52
C ALA A 174 2.73 -15.69 -15.35
N LEU A 175 1.45 -15.84 -15.02
CA LEU A 175 0.94 -17.03 -14.36
C LEU A 175 0.69 -18.11 -15.43
N LEU A 176 1.24 -19.32 -15.26
CA LEU A 176 0.97 -20.44 -16.16
C LEU A 176 -0.09 -21.35 -15.58
N TRP A 177 -1.22 -21.46 -16.27
CA TRP A 177 -2.32 -22.33 -15.90
C TRP A 177 -2.44 -23.42 -16.95
N ALA A 178 -2.66 -24.67 -16.56
CA ALA A 178 -2.76 -25.78 -17.49
C ALA A 178 -4.02 -26.62 -17.32
N LEU A 179 -4.58 -27.08 -18.44
CA LEU A 179 -5.41 -28.26 -18.51
C LEU A 179 -4.61 -29.35 -19.22
N THR A 180 -4.04 -30.28 -18.44
CA THR A 180 -3.02 -31.18 -18.97
C THR A 180 -2.91 -32.55 -18.28
N THR A 181 -2.08 -33.41 -18.86
CA THR A 181 -1.83 -34.80 -18.44
C THR A 181 -0.77 -34.89 -17.31
N PRO A 182 -0.72 -36.01 -16.57
CA PRO A 182 0.24 -36.19 -15.47
C PRO A 182 1.72 -36.00 -15.82
N GLU A 183 2.20 -36.47 -16.98
CA GLU A 183 3.60 -36.32 -17.39
C GLU A 183 3.99 -34.84 -17.59
N VAL A 184 3.14 -34.10 -18.28
CA VAL A 184 3.34 -32.66 -18.54
C VAL A 184 3.36 -31.85 -17.23
N ARG A 185 2.49 -32.22 -16.27
CA ARG A 185 2.44 -31.59 -14.93
C ARG A 185 3.76 -31.73 -14.16
N GLN A 186 4.49 -32.85 -14.31
CA GLN A 186 5.74 -33.07 -13.58
C GLN A 186 6.90 -32.21 -14.13
N GLY A 187 6.86 -31.86 -15.42
CA GLY A 187 7.91 -31.08 -16.08
C GLY A 187 7.89 -29.58 -15.79
N LEU A 188 6.78 -29.00 -15.31
CA LEU A 188 6.64 -27.55 -15.18
C LEU A 188 5.96 -27.14 -13.87
N GLY A 189 6.52 -26.10 -13.23
CA GLY A 189 5.90 -25.43 -12.08
C GLY A 189 4.73 -24.54 -12.49
N PHE A 190 3.62 -25.13 -12.96
CA PHE A 190 2.38 -24.40 -13.23
C PHE A 190 1.80 -23.80 -11.94
N ASP A 191 1.24 -22.61 -12.05
CA ASP A 191 0.58 -21.89 -10.95
C ASP A 191 -0.84 -22.45 -10.69
N HIS A 192 -1.46 -23.10 -11.68
CA HIS A 192 -2.64 -23.96 -11.52
C HIS A 192 -2.63 -25.11 -12.54
N VAL A 193 -3.10 -26.29 -12.15
CA VAL A 193 -3.27 -27.45 -13.04
C VAL A 193 -4.61 -28.14 -12.82
N SER A 194 -5.39 -28.25 -13.90
CA SER A 194 -6.53 -29.16 -13.99
C SER A 194 -6.14 -30.38 -14.84
N PRO A 195 -6.60 -31.60 -14.50
CA PRO A 195 -6.30 -32.79 -15.29
C PRO A 195 -7.08 -32.79 -16.61
N TRP A 196 -6.40 -33.10 -17.72
CA TRP A 196 -7.07 -33.45 -18.97
C TRP A 196 -7.70 -34.84 -18.86
N THR A 197 -8.97 -34.97 -19.23
CA THR A 197 -9.70 -36.26 -19.29
C THR A 197 -9.82 -36.74 -20.74
N TYR A 198 -10.89 -36.34 -21.45
CA TYR A 198 -11.13 -36.61 -22.86
C TYR A 198 -11.90 -35.45 -23.51
N SER A 199 -11.74 -35.25 -24.82
CA SER A 199 -12.27 -34.13 -25.60
C SER A 199 -13.82 -34.02 -25.61
N ALA A 200 -14.51 -35.13 -25.36
CA ALA A 200 -15.97 -35.17 -25.26
C ALA A 200 -16.50 -34.97 -23.82
N ASP A 201 -15.63 -34.90 -22.79
CA ASP A 201 -16.07 -34.80 -21.40
C ASP A 201 -16.83 -33.47 -21.16
N PRO A 202 -18.11 -33.49 -20.74
CA PRO A 202 -18.87 -32.27 -20.47
C PRO A 202 -18.28 -31.44 -19.32
N ARG A 203 -17.48 -32.04 -18.43
CA ARG A 203 -16.86 -31.40 -17.27
C ARG A 203 -15.37 -31.08 -17.44
N LEU A 204 -14.79 -31.29 -18.62
CA LEU A 204 -13.37 -31.08 -18.92
C LEU A 204 -12.80 -29.75 -18.38
N THR A 205 -13.58 -28.66 -18.45
CA THR A 205 -13.18 -27.31 -18.02
C THR A 205 -13.57 -26.96 -16.59
N ALA A 206 -14.40 -27.76 -15.91
CA ALA A 206 -15.10 -27.35 -14.69
C ALA A 206 -14.13 -26.94 -13.56
N SER A 207 -13.07 -27.72 -13.33
CA SER A 207 -12.03 -27.40 -12.34
C SER A 207 -11.23 -26.14 -12.69
N LEU A 208 -10.97 -25.90 -13.97
CA LEU A 208 -10.24 -24.72 -14.45
C LEU A 208 -11.07 -23.45 -14.28
N GLU A 209 -12.37 -23.53 -14.59
CA GLU A 209 -13.31 -22.43 -14.39
C GLU A 209 -13.57 -22.14 -12.91
N GLU A 210 -13.66 -23.16 -12.06
CA GLU A 210 -13.79 -23.02 -10.60
C GLU A 210 -12.56 -22.30 -10.03
N ALA A 211 -11.36 -22.74 -10.40
CA ALA A 211 -10.13 -22.06 -10.05
C ALA A 211 -10.10 -20.61 -10.55
N ALA A 212 -10.54 -20.36 -11.79
CA ALA A 212 -10.62 -19.01 -12.36
C ALA A 212 -11.57 -18.12 -11.56
N ARG A 213 -12.77 -18.62 -11.22
CA ARG A 213 -13.75 -17.90 -10.38
C ARG A 213 -13.25 -17.64 -8.96
N ALA A 214 -12.42 -18.51 -8.40
CA ALA A 214 -11.84 -18.37 -7.06
C ALA A 214 -10.61 -17.43 -7.01
N GLN A 215 -9.83 -17.34 -8.09
CA GLN A 215 -8.52 -16.68 -8.09
C GLN A 215 -8.48 -15.37 -8.89
N LEU A 216 -9.35 -15.21 -9.91
CA LEU A 216 -9.30 -14.12 -10.89
C LEU A 216 -10.57 -13.22 -10.81
N PRO A 217 -10.50 -11.94 -11.24
CA PRO A 217 -9.29 -11.20 -11.57
C PRO A 217 -8.34 -11.08 -10.38
N LEU A 218 -7.06 -10.80 -10.68
CA LEU A 218 -6.02 -10.63 -9.68
C LEU A 218 -6.24 -9.33 -8.88
N LEU A 219 -5.69 -9.29 -7.67
CA LEU A 219 -5.72 -8.14 -6.78
C LEU A 219 -4.38 -7.42 -6.76
N GLN A 220 -4.43 -6.10 -6.65
CA GLN A 220 -3.27 -5.22 -6.45
C GLN A 220 -3.68 -4.09 -5.50
N LEU A 221 -2.72 -3.44 -4.84
CA LEU A 221 -3.00 -2.17 -4.16
C LEU A 221 -3.51 -1.13 -5.18
N GLU A 222 -4.42 -0.27 -4.76
CA GLU A 222 -4.82 0.89 -5.55
C GLU A 222 -3.61 1.81 -5.81
N THR A 223 -3.59 2.47 -6.96
CA THR A 223 -2.59 3.50 -7.23
C THR A 223 -3.01 4.76 -6.48
N PRO A 224 -2.20 5.30 -5.54
CA PRO A 224 -2.54 6.53 -4.84
C PRO A 224 -2.77 7.69 -5.83
N PRO A 225 -3.77 8.55 -5.60
CA PRO A 225 -4.03 9.69 -6.48
C PRO A 225 -2.82 10.62 -6.53
N PRO A 226 -2.42 11.15 -7.71
CA PRO A 226 -1.23 12.00 -7.84
C PRO A 226 -1.34 13.28 -7.01
N GLU A 227 -2.54 13.81 -6.82
CA GLU A 227 -2.83 14.96 -5.95
C GLU A 227 -2.86 14.64 -4.45
N GLY A 228 -2.78 13.36 -4.06
CA GLY A 228 -2.81 12.88 -2.68
C GLY A 228 -4.19 12.87 -2.03
N TYR A 229 -4.30 12.27 -0.85
CA TYR A 229 -5.54 12.21 -0.07
C TYR A 229 -5.70 13.47 0.81
N PRO A 230 -6.92 13.93 1.13
CA PRO A 230 -7.14 15.04 2.08
C PRO A 230 -6.57 14.71 3.46
N LEU A 231 -5.87 15.66 4.09
CA LEU A 231 -5.37 15.50 5.47
C LEU A 231 -6.47 15.72 6.53
N LEU A 232 -7.37 16.66 6.24
CA LEU A 232 -8.43 17.12 7.13
C LEU A 232 -9.80 16.82 6.52
N THR A 233 -10.77 16.49 7.36
CA THR A 233 -12.18 16.37 6.94
C THR A 233 -12.78 17.75 6.59
N PRO A 234 -13.90 17.81 5.83
CA PRO A 234 -14.57 19.08 5.54
C PRO A 234 -14.94 19.89 6.80
N GLN A 235 -15.30 19.23 7.90
CA GLN A 235 -15.61 19.88 9.18
C GLN A 235 -14.36 20.47 9.85
N GLU A 236 -13.21 19.80 9.72
CA GLU A 236 -11.93 20.25 10.28
C GLU A 236 -11.35 21.42 9.50
N LEU A 237 -11.54 21.47 8.18
CA LEU A 237 -11.15 22.64 7.35
C LEU A 237 -11.87 23.93 7.76
N LEU A 238 -13.02 23.84 8.43
CA LEU A 238 -13.76 25.01 8.95
C LEU A 238 -13.31 25.46 10.34
N SER A 239 -12.67 24.57 11.10
CA SER A 239 -12.45 24.73 12.55
C SER A 239 -10.98 24.69 12.99
N VAL A 240 -10.10 24.01 12.25
CA VAL A 240 -8.65 24.03 12.49
C VAL A 240 -8.04 25.27 11.84
N ARG A 241 -7.20 25.99 12.61
CA ARG A 241 -6.47 27.18 12.14
C ARG A 241 -5.04 26.86 11.75
N GLU A 242 -4.38 26.06 12.58
CA GLU A 242 -2.98 25.67 12.40
C GLU A 242 -2.81 24.18 12.75
N PHE A 243 -1.87 23.50 12.11
CA PHE A 243 -1.56 22.10 12.41
C PHE A 243 -0.07 21.80 12.32
N LYS A 244 0.39 20.75 13.01
CA LYS A 244 1.73 20.16 12.88
C LYS A 244 1.61 18.69 12.55
N GLY A 245 2.33 18.20 11.53
CA GLY A 245 2.55 16.77 11.38
C GLY A 245 3.56 16.29 12.43
N CYS A 246 3.23 15.26 13.22
CA CYS A 246 4.08 14.78 14.32
C CYS A 246 4.90 13.57 13.91
N THR A 247 4.27 12.41 13.77
CA THR A 247 4.91 11.17 13.30
C THR A 247 4.22 10.66 12.05
N ALA A 248 5.00 10.05 11.15
CA ALA A 248 4.53 9.40 9.93
C ALA A 248 5.49 8.28 9.53
N PRO A 249 5.02 7.24 8.82
CA PRO A 249 5.90 6.23 8.24
C PRO A 249 6.66 6.82 7.05
N SER A 250 7.80 6.22 6.70
CA SER A 250 8.69 6.72 5.63
C SER A 250 8.06 6.76 4.23
N ASN A 251 6.98 6.02 4.01
CA ASN A 251 6.21 5.99 2.78
C ASN A 251 4.98 6.93 2.79
N LEU A 252 4.90 7.88 3.72
CA LEU A 252 3.90 8.94 3.76
C LEU A 252 4.57 10.31 3.76
N LYS A 253 4.08 11.24 2.92
CA LYS A 253 4.64 12.58 2.77
C LYS A 253 3.54 13.65 2.82
N GLY A 254 3.80 14.76 3.49
CA GLY A 254 2.94 15.95 3.45
C GLY A 254 3.08 16.70 2.11
N ILE A 255 1.94 17.13 1.55
CA ILE A 255 1.87 18.09 0.45
C ILE A 255 1.62 19.47 1.09
N GLY A 256 2.59 20.38 0.92
CA GLY A 256 2.55 21.72 1.53
C GLY A 256 3.03 21.80 2.99
N PHE A 257 3.48 20.69 3.59
CA PHE A 257 4.03 20.67 4.95
C PHE A 257 5.09 19.57 5.14
N THR A 258 5.85 19.64 6.22
CA THR A 258 6.81 18.60 6.66
C THR A 258 6.53 18.18 8.10
N TYR A 259 6.52 16.88 8.37
CA TYR A 259 6.42 16.34 9.72
C TYR A 259 7.63 16.78 10.59
N GLY A 260 7.37 17.08 11.87
CA GLY A 260 8.38 17.32 12.90
C GLY A 260 9.23 18.58 12.74
N ARG A 261 8.69 19.67 12.17
CA ARG A 261 9.44 20.93 11.99
C ARG A 261 8.70 22.21 12.39
N GLN A 262 7.50 22.44 11.86
CA GLN A 262 6.81 23.73 11.97
C GLN A 262 5.28 23.53 11.93
N ALA A 263 4.56 24.44 12.57
CA ALA A 263 3.12 24.58 12.37
C ALA A 263 2.82 25.22 11.01
N VAL A 264 1.72 24.80 10.39
CA VAL A 264 1.24 25.28 9.09
C VAL A 264 -0.19 25.77 9.23
N LYS A 265 -0.47 26.96 8.70
CA LYS A 265 -1.81 27.54 8.64
C LYS A 265 -2.69 26.76 7.66
N VAL A 266 -3.91 26.43 8.07
CA VAL A 266 -4.90 25.80 7.20
C VAL A 266 -5.50 26.86 6.28
N ASP A 267 -5.33 26.67 4.98
CA ASP A 267 -5.99 27.45 3.92
C ASP A 267 -7.11 26.59 3.31
N PRO A 268 -8.40 26.88 3.60
CA PRO A 268 -9.51 26.10 3.04
C PRO A 268 -9.60 26.15 1.51
N ALA A 269 -9.01 27.16 0.84
CA ALA A 269 -8.96 27.23 -0.62
C ALA A 269 -7.84 26.35 -1.21
N ARG A 270 -6.86 25.94 -0.39
CA ARG A 270 -5.75 25.03 -0.73
C ARG A 270 -5.53 24.03 0.41
N PRO A 271 -6.50 23.13 0.66
CA PRO A 271 -6.49 22.28 1.83
C PRO A 271 -5.24 21.37 1.85
N PRO A 272 -4.64 21.12 3.02
CA PRO A 272 -3.47 20.26 3.13
C PRO A 272 -3.80 18.81 2.74
N ARG A 273 -2.84 18.14 2.10
CA ARG A 273 -2.98 16.77 1.57
C ARG A 273 -1.79 15.91 1.95
N ILE A 274 -1.97 14.59 1.93
CA ILE A 274 -0.94 13.59 2.14
C ILE A 274 -0.75 12.73 0.90
N GLN A 275 0.49 12.42 0.56
CA GLN A 275 0.85 11.55 -0.54
C GLN A 275 1.39 10.23 0.02
N VAL A 276 0.83 9.11 -0.43
CA VAL A 276 1.38 7.78 -0.17
C VAL A 276 2.42 7.48 -1.24
N LEU A 277 3.64 7.16 -0.81
CA LEU A 277 4.78 6.87 -1.67
C LEU A 277 4.98 5.35 -1.79
N LEU A 278 4.34 4.74 -2.78
CA LEU A 278 4.65 3.37 -3.17
C LEU A 278 5.93 3.38 -4.02
N SER A 279 7.06 3.00 -3.41
CA SER A 279 8.38 2.94 -4.08
C SER A 279 8.37 2.00 -5.29
N THR A 280 7.61 0.92 -5.21
CA THR A 280 7.12 0.12 -6.33
C THR A 280 5.69 -0.34 -6.02
N LEU A 281 4.79 -0.29 -7.01
CA LEU A 281 3.52 -0.99 -6.92
C LEU A 281 3.81 -2.50 -6.91
N PRO A 282 3.35 -3.27 -5.90
CA PRO A 282 3.55 -4.71 -5.89
C PRO A 282 2.84 -5.35 -7.09
N PRO A 283 3.38 -6.42 -7.69
CA PRO A 283 2.75 -7.07 -8.84
C PRO A 283 1.38 -7.65 -8.47
N PRO A 284 0.41 -7.71 -9.40
CA PRO A 284 -0.89 -8.33 -9.15
C PRO A 284 -0.80 -9.80 -8.70
N VAL A 285 -1.63 -10.19 -7.74
CA VAL A 285 -1.63 -11.54 -7.13
C VAL A 285 -3.01 -12.21 -7.11
N PRO A 286 -3.09 -13.56 -7.15
CA PRO A 286 -4.35 -14.30 -7.01
C PRO A 286 -5.09 -13.99 -5.71
N ARG A 287 -6.43 -13.93 -5.77
CA ARG A 287 -7.29 -13.70 -4.58
C ARG A 287 -7.05 -14.70 -3.45
N THR A 288 -6.71 -15.95 -3.80
CA THR A 288 -6.39 -17.02 -2.85
C THR A 288 -5.16 -16.76 -1.98
N GLN A 289 -4.25 -15.86 -2.40
CA GLN A 289 -3.12 -15.42 -1.57
C GLN A 289 -3.54 -14.45 -0.45
N LYS A 290 -4.81 -13.99 -0.44
CA LYS A 290 -5.38 -13.07 0.56
C LYS A 290 -4.46 -11.86 0.84
N PRO A 291 -4.08 -11.08 -0.20
CA PRO A 291 -3.36 -9.83 0.03
C PRO A 291 -4.15 -8.93 0.99
N ALA A 292 -3.43 -8.06 1.72
CA ALA A 292 -4.01 -7.08 2.62
C ALA A 292 -3.93 -5.67 2.04
N ALA A 293 -4.91 -4.83 2.38
CA ALA A 293 -4.81 -3.39 2.18
C ALA A 293 -3.69 -2.81 3.07
N GLN A 294 -3.08 -1.70 2.64
CA GLN A 294 -1.98 -1.08 3.39
C GLN A 294 -2.50 0.11 4.20
N THR A 295 -2.58 -0.04 5.52
CA THR A 295 -2.94 1.05 6.45
C THR A 295 -1.70 1.74 7.00
N LEU A 296 -1.65 3.06 6.83
CA LEU A 296 -0.55 3.93 7.26
C LEU A 296 -1.04 4.82 8.41
N ARG A 297 -0.44 4.64 9.59
CA ARG A 297 -0.77 5.39 10.81
C ARG A 297 0.15 6.59 10.96
N PHE A 298 -0.42 7.75 11.20
CA PHE A 298 0.33 8.99 11.44
C PHE A 298 -0.38 9.84 12.50
N THR A 299 0.34 10.78 13.09
CA THR A 299 -0.22 11.68 14.10
C THR A 299 0.03 13.14 13.72
N MET A 300 -0.87 14.01 14.16
CA MET A 300 -0.78 15.44 13.97
C MET A 300 -1.38 16.18 15.16
N GLU A 301 -0.84 17.34 15.49
CA GLU A 301 -1.47 18.28 16.41
C GLU A 301 -2.25 19.31 15.60
N VAL A 302 -3.41 19.72 16.09
CA VAL A 302 -4.18 20.83 15.55
C VAL A 302 -4.41 21.88 16.61
N CYS A 303 -4.52 23.13 16.17
CA CYS A 303 -4.98 24.24 16.97
C CYS A 303 -6.25 24.84 16.35
N ARG A 304 -7.30 25.01 17.16
CA ARG A 304 -8.63 25.50 16.73
C ARG A 304 -8.87 26.98 17.05
N ALA A 305 -8.30 27.47 18.15
CA ALA A 305 -8.33 28.86 18.58
C ALA A 305 -7.06 29.23 19.37
N ASN A 306 -6.76 30.52 19.47
CA ASN A 306 -5.70 31.07 20.34
C ASN A 306 -4.28 30.52 20.07
N CYS A 307 -3.95 30.15 18.83
CA CYS A 307 -2.71 29.43 18.46
C CYS A 307 -1.40 30.20 18.68
N ASP A 308 -1.51 31.51 18.91
CA ASP A 308 -0.45 32.45 19.26
C ASP A 308 -0.26 32.61 20.78
N ARG A 309 -1.07 31.93 21.61
CA ARG A 309 -1.01 32.00 23.07
C ARG A 309 -0.03 31.01 23.68
N LEU A 310 0.34 31.32 24.92
CA LEU A 310 1.25 30.53 25.72
C LEU A 310 0.51 29.33 26.32
N TYR A 311 1.20 28.19 26.41
CA TYR A 311 0.78 27.02 27.17
C TYR A 311 1.99 26.45 27.91
N PRO A 312 1.79 25.81 29.08
CA PRO A 312 2.86 25.11 29.77
C PRO A 312 3.24 23.83 29.01
N THR A 313 4.54 23.62 28.77
CA THR A 313 5.06 22.37 28.20
C THR A 313 5.65 21.46 29.28
N PRO A 314 5.09 20.25 29.49
CA PRO A 314 5.71 19.23 30.33
C PRO A 314 7.07 18.79 29.77
N PRO A 315 8.04 18.40 30.64
CA PRO A 315 7.93 18.26 32.09
C PRO A 315 8.29 19.52 32.88
N ASP A 316 8.87 20.54 32.25
CA ASP A 316 9.51 21.69 32.92
C ASP A 316 8.58 22.91 33.08
N ASP A 317 7.32 22.80 32.65
CA ASP A 317 6.28 23.85 32.65
C ASP A 317 6.71 25.18 32.01
N GLU A 318 7.65 25.13 31.05
CA GLU A 318 8.04 26.30 30.27
C GLU A 318 6.84 26.84 29.46
N LEU A 319 6.65 28.17 29.49
CA LEU A 319 5.59 28.83 28.76
C LEU A 319 6.04 29.13 27.33
N LEU A 320 5.59 28.30 26.39
CA LEU A 320 5.95 28.43 24.98
C LEU A 320 4.72 28.76 24.13
N VAL A 321 4.92 29.44 23.00
CA VAL A 321 3.87 29.56 21.98
C VAL A 321 3.87 28.28 21.15
N TRP A 322 2.73 27.59 21.07
CA TRP A 322 2.69 26.26 20.44
C TRP A 322 3.24 26.24 19.02
N ASN A 323 2.89 27.22 18.18
CA ASN A 323 3.34 27.21 16.79
C ASN A 323 4.85 27.46 16.60
N THR A 324 5.55 27.99 17.61
CA THR A 324 7.01 28.18 17.57
C THR A 324 7.81 26.96 18.02
N THR A 325 7.20 25.97 18.69
CA THR A 325 7.95 24.78 19.14
C THR A 325 8.28 23.87 17.95
N PRO A 326 9.52 23.35 17.83
CA PRO A 326 9.99 22.63 16.64
C PRO A 326 9.39 21.23 16.49
N LEU A 327 8.92 20.66 17.60
CA LEU A 327 8.30 19.33 17.66
C LEU A 327 6.83 19.44 18.06
N CYS A 328 6.14 18.31 17.97
CA CYS A 328 4.87 18.12 18.65
C CYS A 328 5.11 17.99 20.16
N ALA A 329 4.24 18.62 20.96
CA ALA A 329 4.39 18.80 22.39
C ALA A 329 3.27 18.15 23.22
N LEU A 330 2.13 17.82 22.60
CA LEU A 330 1.10 16.98 23.18
C LEU A 330 1.59 15.53 23.17
N GLN A 331 1.95 15.03 24.34
CA GLN A 331 2.08 13.59 24.55
C GLN A 331 0.68 12.95 24.55
N GLY A 332 0.59 11.71 24.09
CA GLY A 332 -0.67 11.04 23.80
C GLY A 332 -1.44 10.53 25.02
N ASP A 333 -1.79 11.43 25.93
CA ASP A 333 -2.77 11.23 27.01
C ASP A 333 -3.70 12.45 27.08
N SER A 334 -4.75 12.43 26.27
CA SER A 334 -5.93 13.29 26.46
C SER A 334 -6.67 12.83 27.72
N ARG A 335 -6.91 13.76 28.65
CA ARG A 335 -7.79 13.55 29.81
C ARG A 335 -9.23 13.20 29.42
#